data_AF-A0A133Y4F3-F1
#
_entry.id   AF-A0A133Y4F3-F1
#
_cell.length_a   1.000
_cell.length_b   1.000
_cell.length_c   1.000
_cell.angle_alpha   90.00
_cell.angle_beta   90.00
_cell.angle_gamma   90.00
#
_symmetry.space_group_name_H-M   'P 1'
#
loop_
_entity.id
_entity.type
_entity.pdbx_description
1 polymer ?
#
loop_
_entity_poly.entity_id
_entity_poly.type
_entity_poly.pdbx_seq_one_letter_code
_entity_poly.pdbx_strand_id
1 'polypeptide(L)'
;MQKNENSTLDFLPFEGKNTRLFQIDKSVPLGVQMQFYKKLATARLRKPSFTQRRLTYIESLLYDKRMGTKWLKNTLVQLAATRQIKAYRLLEDFLMVAPRPLYHWAVLAEFDARIALEASLSDLEYVAVITTGLGGRDNLLRYSTLFVTKNRLPLQEYQRDLLKEEVLYALEGIKGEFEESTYGDSYAIFSYLIPYGIDPSSLVEGVVAVCNEVGDFIDPQLLHTTNVKPLKSKEVAKYLQSISEDKGITE
;
A
#
# COMPACT_ATOMS: atom_id res chain seq x y z
N MET A 1 -17.34 19.47 2.63
CA MET A 1 -16.74 19.33 1.28
C MET A 1 -15.25 19.58 1.37
N GLN A 2 -14.46 18.55 1.68
CA GLN A 2 -13.01 18.57 1.51
C GLN A 2 -12.70 17.64 0.34
N LYS A 3 -12.21 18.20 -0.77
CA LYS A 3 -11.70 17.43 -1.91
C LYS A 3 -10.45 16.66 -1.45
N ASN A 4 -10.49 15.35 -1.61
CA ASN A 4 -9.30 14.49 -1.47
C ASN A 4 -8.32 14.81 -2.61
N GLU A 5 -7.26 15.57 -2.34
CA GLU A 5 -6.20 15.90 -3.30
C GLU A 5 -5.11 14.81 -3.42
N ASN A 6 -5.42 13.53 -3.19
CA ASN A 6 -4.41 12.46 -3.20
C ASN A 6 -4.68 11.29 -4.15
N SER A 7 -5.54 11.45 -5.16
CA SER A 7 -5.63 10.47 -6.26
C SER A 7 -4.93 11.02 -7.50
N THR A 8 -3.62 10.78 -7.63
CA THR A 8 -2.96 10.70 -8.94
C THR A 8 -3.38 9.38 -9.61
N LEU A 9 -4.67 9.26 -9.89
CA LEU A 9 -5.27 8.18 -10.69
C LEU A 9 -6.12 8.84 -11.78
N ASP A 10 -5.55 9.84 -12.46
CA ASP A 10 -6.02 10.19 -13.79
C ASP A 10 -5.79 8.95 -14.67
N PHE A 11 -6.90 8.41 -15.14
CA PHE A 11 -7.04 7.26 -16.02
C PHE A 11 -5.85 7.10 -16.97
N LEU A 12 -5.19 5.94 -16.85
CA LEU A 12 -4.02 5.53 -17.63
C LEU A 12 -4.27 5.74 -19.14
N PRO A 13 -3.60 6.70 -19.81
CA PRO A 13 -3.83 7.04 -21.21
C PRO A 13 -3.07 6.08 -22.15
N PHE A 14 -3.22 4.77 -21.94
CA PHE A 14 -2.36 3.74 -22.56
C PHE A 14 -3.09 2.75 -23.47
N GLU A 15 -4.38 2.95 -23.75
CA GLU A 15 -5.08 2.16 -24.76
C GLU A 15 -4.36 2.30 -26.12
N GLY A 16 -3.87 1.17 -26.65
CA GLY A 16 -3.25 1.07 -27.98
C GLY A 16 -1.71 1.11 -28.02
N LYS A 17 -1.02 1.29 -26.89
CA LYS A 17 0.45 1.25 -26.83
C LYS A 17 0.94 0.01 -26.09
N ASN A 18 2.09 -0.56 -26.49
CA ASN A 18 2.70 -1.73 -25.82
C ASN A 18 3.18 -1.32 -24.41
N THR A 19 2.24 -1.29 -23.48
CA THR A 19 2.40 -0.76 -22.13
C THR A 19 2.31 -1.89 -21.13
N ARG A 20 3.23 -1.91 -20.17
CA ARG A 20 3.20 -2.86 -19.07
C ARG A 20 3.04 -2.16 -17.73
N LEU A 21 2.13 -2.69 -16.92
CA LEU A 21 1.84 -2.22 -15.57
C LEU A 21 2.63 -3.06 -14.56
N PHE A 22 3.26 -2.36 -13.61
CA PHE A 22 3.94 -2.96 -12.48
C PHE A 22 3.36 -2.42 -11.18
N GLN A 23 3.20 -3.30 -10.19
CA GLN A 23 2.63 -2.97 -8.90
C GLN A 23 3.54 -3.47 -7.78
N ILE A 24 3.62 -2.71 -6.69
CA ILE A 24 4.20 -3.19 -5.44
C ILE A 24 3.11 -3.91 -4.65
N ASP A 25 3.27 -5.22 -4.49
CA ASP A 25 2.27 -6.01 -3.78
C ASP A 25 2.33 -5.80 -2.25
N LYS A 26 3.54 -5.51 -1.76
CA LYS A 26 3.82 -5.35 -0.32
C LYS A 26 3.47 -3.95 0.16
N SER A 27 2.99 -3.85 1.41
CA SER A 27 2.85 -2.56 2.08
C SER A 27 4.23 -1.92 2.31
N VAL A 28 4.41 -0.71 1.79
CA VAL A 28 5.61 0.10 1.99
C VAL A 28 5.19 1.53 2.32
N PRO A 29 5.54 2.08 3.49
CA PRO A 29 5.14 3.43 3.85
C PRO A 29 5.58 4.47 2.82
N LEU A 30 4.67 5.39 2.42
CA LEU A 30 4.95 6.41 1.39
C LEU A 30 6.19 7.25 1.68
N GLY A 31 6.43 7.60 2.95
CA GLY A 31 7.64 8.32 3.35
C GLY A 31 8.94 7.56 3.07
N VAL A 32 8.91 6.22 3.15
CA VAL A 32 10.06 5.36 2.78
C VAL A 32 10.21 5.30 1.26
N GLN A 33 9.11 5.17 0.52
CA GLN A 33 9.12 5.19 -0.95
C GLN A 33 9.75 6.50 -1.47
N MET A 34 9.28 7.64 -0.96
CA MET A 34 9.79 8.97 -1.33
C MET A 34 11.30 9.10 -1.06
N GLN A 35 11.76 8.66 0.12
CA GLN A 35 13.18 8.68 0.46
C GLN A 35 14.03 7.81 -0.47
N PHE A 36 13.53 6.61 -0.80
CA PHE A 36 14.20 5.68 -1.69
C PHE A 36 14.31 6.27 -3.10
N TYR A 37 13.19 6.68 -3.71
CA TYR A 37 13.17 7.17 -5.09
C TYR A 37 13.95 8.48 -5.26
N LYS A 38 13.97 9.36 -4.25
CA LYS A 38 14.85 10.55 -4.25
C LYS A 38 16.34 10.17 -4.35
N LYS A 39 16.77 9.17 -3.59
CA LYS A 39 18.17 8.68 -3.65
C LYS A 39 18.45 7.96 -4.96
N LEU A 40 17.50 7.16 -5.44
CA LEU A 40 17.64 6.42 -6.69
C LEU A 40 17.78 7.37 -7.89
N ALA A 41 16.96 8.42 -7.96
CA ALA A 41 17.08 9.45 -9.00
C ALA A 41 18.49 10.05 -9.01
N THR A 42 19.02 10.40 -7.83
CA THR A 42 20.38 10.92 -7.69
C THR A 42 21.45 9.91 -8.11
N ALA A 43 21.26 8.62 -7.77
CA ALA A 43 22.18 7.56 -8.14
C ALA A 43 22.24 7.35 -9.66
N ARG A 44 21.07 7.33 -10.33
CA ARG A 44 20.96 7.12 -11.79
C ARG A 44 21.64 8.21 -12.62
N LEU A 45 21.69 9.45 -12.14
CA LEU A 45 22.44 10.53 -12.80
C LEU A 45 23.93 10.20 -12.99
N ARG A 46 24.48 9.37 -12.10
CA ARG A 46 25.89 8.93 -12.17
C ARG A 46 26.12 7.73 -13.07
N LYS A 47 25.05 7.17 -13.67
CA LYS A 47 25.08 5.94 -14.49
C LYS A 47 25.96 4.85 -13.88
N PRO A 48 25.70 4.45 -12.62
CA PRO A 48 26.58 3.56 -11.90
C PRO A 48 26.64 2.21 -12.60
N SER A 49 27.86 1.68 -12.71
CA SER A 49 28.11 0.31 -13.15
C SER A 49 29.09 -0.32 -12.17
N PHE A 50 28.80 -1.54 -11.75
CA PHE A 50 29.70 -2.30 -10.89
C PHE A 50 30.51 -3.31 -11.70
N THR A 51 31.80 -3.42 -11.34
CA THR A 51 32.63 -4.52 -11.80
C THR A 51 32.24 -5.80 -11.06
N GLN A 52 32.54 -6.96 -11.64
CA GLN A 52 32.28 -8.25 -11.00
C GLN A 52 32.92 -8.34 -9.60
N ARG A 53 34.16 -7.86 -9.46
CA ARG A 53 34.88 -7.79 -8.18
C ARG A 53 34.13 -6.92 -7.16
N ARG A 54 33.54 -5.79 -7.60
CA ARG A 54 32.76 -4.92 -6.73
C ARG A 54 31.46 -5.58 -6.28
N LEU A 55 30.77 -6.29 -7.15
CA LEU A 55 29.55 -7.03 -6.80
C LEU A 55 29.84 -8.13 -5.79
N THR A 56 30.87 -8.95 -5.99
CA THR A 56 31.27 -9.98 -5.02
C THR A 56 31.67 -9.38 -3.67
N TYR A 57 32.32 -8.22 -3.67
CA TYR A 57 32.61 -7.50 -2.43
C TYR A 57 31.33 -7.01 -1.74
N ILE A 58 30.38 -6.42 -2.48
CA ILE A 58 29.09 -5.99 -1.94
C ILE A 58 28.32 -7.19 -1.35
N GLU A 59 28.27 -8.31 -2.06
CA GLU A 59 27.64 -9.56 -1.63
C GLU A 59 28.18 -10.03 -0.27
N SER A 60 29.50 -10.02 -0.09
CA SER A 60 30.12 -10.39 1.20
C SER A 60 29.73 -9.46 2.37
N LEU A 61 29.39 -8.21 2.08
CA LEU A 61 29.06 -7.19 3.09
C LEU A 61 27.55 -7.05 3.33
N LEU A 62 26.70 -7.39 2.37
CA LEU A 62 25.25 -7.25 2.49
C LEU A 62 24.70 -8.01 3.71
N TYR A 63 25.32 -9.15 4.04
CA TYR A 63 24.92 -10.02 5.14
C TYR A 63 25.70 -9.78 6.44
N ASP A 64 26.69 -8.88 6.44
CA ASP A 64 27.50 -8.59 7.61
C ASP A 64 26.73 -7.68 8.58
N LYS A 65 26.41 -8.23 9.77
CA LYS A 65 25.66 -7.53 10.83
C LYS A 65 26.39 -6.31 11.39
N ARG A 66 27.69 -6.14 11.13
CA ARG A 66 28.48 -4.96 11.52
C ARG A 66 28.22 -3.76 10.60
N MET A 67 27.61 -3.97 9.44
CA MET A 67 27.36 -2.91 8.48
C MET A 67 26.22 -2.00 8.92
N GLY A 68 26.49 -0.69 8.93
CA GLY A 68 25.50 0.29 9.34
C GLY A 68 24.34 0.39 8.36
N THR A 69 23.12 0.53 8.88
CA THR A 69 21.86 0.63 8.11
C THR A 69 21.92 1.71 7.02
N LYS A 70 22.55 2.85 7.29
CA LYS A 70 22.71 3.95 6.31
C LYS A 70 23.53 3.51 5.09
N TRP A 71 24.60 2.76 5.32
CA TRP A 71 25.43 2.22 4.26
C TRP A 71 24.65 1.19 3.45
N LEU A 72 24.01 0.22 4.11
CA LEU A 72 23.22 -0.82 3.46
C LEU A 72 22.10 -0.24 2.59
N LYS A 73 21.34 0.75 3.10
CA LYS A 73 20.32 1.47 2.32
C LYS A 73 20.89 2.11 1.06
N ASN A 74 22.04 2.76 1.16
CA ASN A 74 22.68 3.36 -0.01
C ASN A 74 23.16 2.26 -0.99
N THR A 75 23.69 1.15 -0.49
CA THR A 75 24.10 0.01 -1.32
C THR A 75 22.93 -0.57 -2.11
N LEU A 76 21.77 -0.78 -1.48
CA LEU A 76 20.56 -1.27 -2.15
C LEU A 76 20.11 -0.32 -3.28
N VAL A 77 20.13 0.99 -3.03
CA VAL A 77 19.84 2.01 -4.07
C VAL A 77 20.82 1.93 -5.23
N GLN A 78 22.12 1.77 -4.95
CA GLN A 78 23.13 1.69 -6.01
C GLN A 78 22.96 0.43 -6.85
N LEU A 79 22.70 -0.72 -6.22
CA LEU A 79 22.42 -1.98 -6.93
C LEU A 79 21.24 -1.82 -7.89
N ALA A 80 20.11 -1.26 -7.41
CA ALA A 80 18.93 -1.01 -8.23
C ALA A 80 19.21 -0.06 -9.40
N ALA A 81 20.10 0.92 -9.23
CA ALA A 81 20.46 1.87 -10.28
C ALA A 81 21.28 1.28 -11.43
N THR A 82 21.96 0.13 -11.24
CA THR A 82 22.95 -0.38 -12.21
C THR A 82 22.37 -1.13 -13.41
N ARG A 83 21.10 -1.56 -13.34
CA ARG A 83 20.45 -2.42 -14.38
C ARG A 83 21.23 -3.71 -14.72
N GLN A 84 22.09 -4.19 -13.82
CA GLN A 84 22.87 -5.41 -14.05
C GLN A 84 22.12 -6.63 -13.52
N ILE A 85 22.06 -7.71 -14.30
CA ILE A 85 21.40 -8.96 -13.89
C ILE A 85 21.95 -9.47 -12.55
N LYS A 86 23.28 -9.46 -12.36
CA LYS A 86 23.88 -9.90 -11.10
C LYS A 86 23.51 -8.99 -9.92
N ALA A 87 23.39 -7.67 -10.13
CA ALA A 87 22.94 -6.77 -9.08
C ALA A 87 21.48 -7.04 -8.68
N TYR A 88 20.62 -7.33 -9.66
CA TYR A 88 19.23 -7.74 -9.42
C TYR A 88 19.14 -9.06 -8.64
N ARG A 89 19.89 -10.09 -9.02
CA ARG A 89 19.93 -11.37 -8.28
C ARG A 89 20.32 -11.18 -6.81
N LEU A 90 21.32 -10.34 -6.54
CA LEU A 90 21.70 -10.00 -5.17
C LEU A 90 20.57 -9.33 -4.38
N LEU A 91 19.73 -8.52 -5.04
CA LEU A 91 18.58 -7.87 -4.40
C LEU A 91 17.46 -8.88 -4.12
N GLU A 92 17.19 -9.81 -5.05
CA GLU A 92 16.25 -10.92 -4.83
C GLU A 92 16.68 -11.76 -3.62
N ASP A 93 17.93 -12.22 -3.60
CA ASP A 93 18.47 -13.06 -2.53
C ASP A 93 18.43 -12.31 -1.18
N PHE A 94 18.84 -11.05 -1.18
CA PHE A 94 18.86 -10.24 0.03
C PHE A 94 17.44 -9.99 0.57
N LEU A 95 16.45 -9.77 -0.30
CA LEU A 95 15.06 -9.51 0.10
C LEU A 95 14.49 -10.66 0.95
N MET A 96 14.85 -11.91 0.64
CA MET A 96 14.40 -13.10 1.36
C MET A 96 14.82 -13.12 2.84
N VAL A 97 15.94 -12.47 3.16
CA VAL A 97 16.52 -12.46 4.51
C VAL A 97 16.70 -11.05 5.08
N ALA A 98 16.11 -10.05 4.42
CA ALA A 98 16.32 -8.65 4.77
C ALA A 98 15.79 -8.36 6.19
N PRO A 99 16.62 -7.79 7.08
CA PRO A 99 16.17 -7.48 8.43
C PRO A 99 15.14 -6.34 8.40
N ARG A 100 14.28 -6.28 9.42
CA ARG A 100 13.16 -5.31 9.52
C ARG A 100 13.53 -3.85 9.16
N PRO A 101 14.69 -3.27 9.57
CA PRO A 101 15.05 -1.90 9.22
C PRO A 101 15.37 -1.66 7.72
N LEU A 102 15.62 -2.74 6.98
CA LEU A 102 16.02 -2.73 5.56
C LEU A 102 14.97 -3.36 4.65
N TYR A 103 14.03 -4.13 5.19
CA TYR A 103 13.01 -4.85 4.41
C TYR A 103 12.35 -3.98 3.34
N HIS A 104 11.78 -2.83 3.71
CA HIS A 104 11.15 -1.92 2.73
C HIS A 104 12.12 -1.38 1.67
N TRP A 105 13.39 -1.18 2.01
CA TRP A 105 14.40 -0.73 1.05
C TRP A 105 14.79 -1.86 0.09
N ALA A 106 14.82 -3.11 0.58
CA ALA A 106 15.05 -4.28 -0.25
C ALA A 106 13.88 -4.49 -1.21
N VAL A 107 12.63 -4.39 -0.74
CA VAL A 107 11.41 -4.46 -1.58
C VAL A 107 11.48 -3.44 -2.71
N LEU A 108 11.76 -2.18 -2.40
CA LEU A 108 11.81 -1.12 -3.42
C LEU A 108 12.99 -1.28 -4.38
N ALA A 109 14.14 -1.73 -3.88
CA ALA A 109 15.33 -1.92 -4.71
C ALA A 109 15.16 -3.10 -5.68
N GLU A 110 14.67 -4.25 -5.19
CA GLU A 110 14.34 -5.40 -6.03
C GLU A 110 13.29 -5.00 -7.07
N PHE A 111 12.19 -4.39 -6.64
CA PHE A 111 11.09 -4.00 -7.53
C PHE A 111 11.55 -3.08 -8.66
N ASP A 112 12.29 -2.01 -8.33
CA ASP A 112 12.81 -1.09 -9.33
C ASP A 112 13.83 -1.73 -10.28
N ALA A 113 14.69 -2.61 -9.74
CA ALA A 113 15.66 -3.36 -10.55
C ALA A 113 14.97 -4.33 -11.52
N ARG A 114 13.92 -5.02 -11.06
CA ARG A 114 13.09 -5.93 -11.87
C ARG A 114 12.45 -5.20 -13.02
N ILE A 115 11.76 -4.08 -12.74
CA ILE A 115 11.16 -3.23 -13.77
C ILE A 115 12.20 -2.78 -14.79
N ALA A 116 13.35 -2.28 -14.32
CA ALA A 116 14.37 -1.74 -15.21
C ALA A 116 14.97 -2.82 -16.13
N LEU A 117 15.14 -4.05 -15.63
CA LEU A 117 15.60 -5.19 -16.44
C LEU A 117 14.54 -5.63 -17.43
N GLU A 118 13.30 -5.85 -16.98
CA GLU A 118 12.21 -6.27 -17.86
C GLU A 118 11.96 -5.26 -18.97
N ALA A 119 11.95 -3.97 -18.65
CA ALA A 119 11.82 -2.89 -19.63
C ALA A 119 13.01 -2.83 -20.61
N SER A 120 14.22 -3.18 -20.18
CA SER A 120 15.39 -3.19 -21.07
C SER A 120 15.41 -4.38 -22.05
N LEU A 121 14.68 -5.44 -21.73
CA LEU A 121 14.58 -6.67 -22.53
C LEU A 121 13.33 -6.71 -23.40
N SER A 122 12.42 -5.74 -23.24
CA SER A 122 11.12 -5.71 -23.91
C SER A 122 11.03 -4.49 -24.83
N ASP A 123 10.29 -4.61 -25.93
CA ASP A 123 9.94 -3.48 -26.81
C ASP A 123 8.75 -2.67 -26.23
N LEU A 124 8.81 -2.37 -24.93
CA LEU A 124 7.77 -1.61 -24.24
C LEU A 124 7.91 -0.13 -24.56
N GLU A 125 6.83 0.48 -25.02
CA GLU A 125 6.79 1.93 -25.26
C GLU A 125 6.62 2.70 -23.94
N TYR A 126 5.85 2.13 -23.01
CA TYR A 126 5.56 2.74 -21.72
C TYR A 126 5.58 1.70 -20.59
N VAL A 127 6.08 2.14 -19.44
CA VAL A 127 6.08 1.38 -18.19
C VAL A 127 5.26 2.18 -17.18
N ALA A 128 4.11 1.64 -16.78
CA ALA A 128 3.28 2.21 -15.74
C ALA A 128 3.62 1.55 -14.40
N VAL A 129 3.80 2.34 -13.34
CA VAL A 129 4.08 1.83 -12.00
C VAL A 129 3.00 2.34 -11.05
N ILE A 130 2.32 1.42 -10.38
CA ILE A 130 1.32 1.74 -9.36
C ILE A 130 1.88 1.41 -7.99
N THR A 131 1.91 2.43 -7.13
CA THR A 131 2.37 2.31 -5.74
C THR A 131 1.37 2.94 -4.80
N THR A 132 1.00 2.22 -3.76
CA THR A 132 0.27 2.76 -2.60
C THR A 132 1.02 2.41 -1.33
N GLY A 133 0.58 2.95 -0.19
CA GLY A 133 1.22 2.61 1.08
C GLY A 133 0.84 1.21 1.57
N LEU A 134 -0.33 0.70 1.18
CA LEU A 134 -0.81 -0.65 1.50
C LEU A 134 -0.44 -1.72 0.46
N GLY A 135 -0.01 -1.31 -0.73
CA GLY A 135 0.28 -2.21 -1.85
C GLY A 135 -1.00 -2.76 -2.50
N GLY A 136 -0.88 -3.94 -3.09
CA GLY A 136 -1.98 -4.64 -3.74
C GLY A 136 -1.56 -6.04 -4.19
N ARG A 137 -2.17 -6.56 -5.24
CA ARG A 137 -1.72 -7.71 -6.04
C ARG A 137 -2.65 -7.87 -7.24
N ASP A 138 -2.18 -8.50 -8.31
CA ASP A 138 -3.03 -8.97 -9.42
C ASP A 138 -3.98 -7.91 -10.00
N ASN A 139 -3.49 -6.67 -10.13
CA ASN A 139 -4.25 -5.49 -10.57
C ASN A 139 -5.34 -4.99 -9.59
N LEU A 140 -5.28 -5.44 -8.34
CA LEU A 140 -6.13 -4.97 -7.25
C LEU A 140 -5.33 -4.07 -6.30
N LEU A 141 -5.96 -3.03 -5.75
CA LEU A 141 -5.41 -2.13 -4.74
C LEU A 141 -5.97 -2.45 -3.36
N ARG A 142 -5.08 -2.45 -2.37
CA ARG A 142 -5.46 -2.67 -0.98
C ARG A 142 -5.98 -1.40 -0.33
N TYR A 143 -7.14 -1.51 0.29
CA TYR A 143 -7.78 -0.48 1.09
C TYR A 143 -8.03 -0.97 2.51
N SER A 144 -8.13 -0.04 3.43
CA SER A 144 -8.57 -0.25 4.80
C SER A 144 -9.66 0.76 5.12
N THR A 145 -10.80 0.27 5.59
CA THR A 145 -11.99 1.09 5.86
C THR A 145 -12.43 0.91 7.31
N LEU A 146 -12.58 2.03 8.00
CA LEU A 146 -13.19 2.12 9.32
C LEU A 146 -14.68 2.41 9.17
N PHE A 147 -15.49 1.54 9.74
CA PHE A 147 -16.91 1.71 9.98
C PHE A 147 -17.11 1.98 11.46
N VAL A 148 -17.92 2.99 11.80
CA VAL A 148 -18.19 3.33 13.20
C VAL A 148 -19.68 3.40 13.42
N THR A 149 -20.14 2.91 14.57
CA THR A 149 -21.56 2.92 14.89
C THR A 149 -22.08 4.30 15.23
N LYS A 150 -23.37 4.50 14.97
CA LYS A 150 -24.11 5.67 15.46
C LYS A 150 -24.06 5.73 16.98
N ASN A 151 -23.92 6.95 17.50
CA ASN A 151 -23.85 7.22 18.94
C ASN A 151 -22.77 6.40 19.69
N ARG A 152 -21.80 5.82 18.97
CA ARG A 152 -20.76 4.95 19.55
C ARG A 152 -21.30 3.74 20.32
N LEU A 153 -22.47 3.24 19.92
CA LEU A 153 -23.06 2.05 20.54
C LEU A 153 -22.24 0.78 20.20
N PRO A 154 -22.17 -0.20 21.10
CA PRO A 154 -21.52 -1.47 20.79
C PRO A 154 -22.18 -2.18 19.59
N LEU A 155 -21.36 -2.68 18.66
CA LEU A 155 -21.78 -3.52 17.54
C LEU A 155 -22.29 -4.86 18.07
N GLN A 156 -23.58 -5.11 17.86
CA GLN A 156 -24.21 -6.38 18.15
C GLN A 156 -23.77 -7.45 17.15
N GLU A 157 -23.89 -8.74 17.51
CA GLU A 157 -23.46 -9.85 16.65
C GLU A 157 -24.11 -9.80 15.26
N TYR A 158 -25.44 -9.65 15.20
CA TYR A 158 -26.15 -9.55 13.93
C TYR A 158 -25.69 -8.35 13.06
N GLN A 159 -25.28 -7.25 13.68
CA GLN A 159 -24.78 -6.05 12.97
C GLN A 159 -23.38 -6.31 12.38
N ARG A 160 -22.55 -7.10 13.06
CA ARG A 160 -21.23 -7.50 12.58
C ARG A 160 -21.36 -8.44 11.39
N ASP A 161 -22.30 -9.37 11.46
CA ASP A 161 -22.58 -10.33 10.40
C ASP A 161 -23.14 -9.62 9.18
N LEU A 162 -24.19 -8.81 9.34
CA LEU A 162 -24.77 -8.01 8.27
C LEU A 162 -23.72 -7.13 7.59
N LEU A 163 -22.93 -6.37 8.36
CA LEU A 163 -21.88 -5.52 7.78
C LEU A 163 -20.85 -6.35 6.98
N LYS A 164 -20.47 -7.53 7.49
CA LYS A 164 -19.51 -8.40 6.82
C LYS A 164 -20.08 -8.98 5.53
N GLU A 165 -21.31 -9.46 5.55
CA GLU A 165 -22.01 -10.00 4.39
C GLU A 165 -22.15 -8.94 3.29
N GLU A 166 -22.57 -7.73 3.63
CA GLU A 166 -22.69 -6.63 2.67
C GLU A 166 -21.35 -6.22 2.06
N VAL A 167 -20.27 -6.18 2.86
CA VAL A 167 -18.92 -5.93 2.32
C VAL A 167 -18.51 -7.04 1.36
N LEU A 168 -18.74 -8.31 1.70
CA LEU A 168 -18.39 -9.45 0.84
C LEU A 168 -19.18 -9.40 -0.47
N TYR A 169 -20.49 -9.14 -0.40
CA TYR A 169 -21.36 -9.01 -1.56
C TYR A 169 -20.93 -7.85 -2.48
N ALA A 170 -20.63 -6.68 -1.90
CA ALA A 170 -20.17 -5.52 -2.65
C ALA A 170 -18.82 -5.79 -3.36
N LEU A 171 -17.90 -6.50 -2.70
CA LEU A 171 -16.61 -6.90 -3.30
C LEU A 171 -16.80 -7.91 -4.43
N GLU A 172 -17.66 -8.91 -4.25
CA GLU A 172 -17.95 -9.91 -5.30
C GLU A 172 -18.46 -9.24 -6.58
N GLY A 173 -19.37 -8.28 -6.45
CA GLY A 173 -19.94 -7.53 -7.58
C GLY A 173 -18.90 -6.78 -8.44
N ILE A 174 -17.73 -6.50 -7.90
CA ILE A 174 -16.63 -5.81 -8.59
C ILE A 174 -15.41 -6.70 -8.80
N LYS A 175 -15.48 -8.02 -8.50
CA LYS A 175 -14.31 -8.92 -8.49
C LYS A 175 -13.18 -8.45 -7.54
N GLY A 176 -13.55 -7.84 -6.43
CA GLY A 176 -12.66 -7.53 -5.33
C GLY A 176 -12.43 -8.75 -4.43
N GLU A 177 -11.50 -8.62 -3.48
CA GLU A 177 -11.16 -9.68 -2.54
C GLU A 177 -11.17 -9.15 -1.11
N PHE A 178 -11.82 -9.87 -0.20
CA PHE A 178 -11.71 -9.60 1.23
C PHE A 178 -10.40 -10.18 1.78
N GLU A 179 -9.74 -9.46 2.69
CA GLU A 179 -8.52 -9.95 3.33
C GLU A 179 -8.73 -10.22 4.82
N GLU A 180 -9.11 -9.21 5.60
CA GLU A 180 -9.31 -9.34 7.04
C GLU A 180 -10.29 -8.31 7.59
N SER A 181 -10.85 -8.60 8.76
CA SER A 181 -11.60 -7.62 9.53
C SER A 181 -11.23 -7.68 11.02
N THR A 182 -11.29 -6.52 11.67
CA THR A 182 -11.06 -6.36 13.11
C THR A 182 -12.23 -5.59 13.70
N TYR A 183 -12.79 -6.10 14.78
CA TYR A 183 -13.91 -5.47 15.47
C TYR A 183 -13.47 -4.91 16.81
N GLY A 184 -13.84 -3.66 17.08
CA GLY A 184 -13.86 -3.10 18.43
C GLY A 184 -15.27 -3.15 19.00
N ASP A 185 -15.50 -2.37 20.07
CA ASP A 185 -16.83 -2.25 20.65
C ASP A 185 -17.76 -1.50 19.69
N SER A 186 -17.41 -0.27 19.32
CA SER A 186 -18.25 0.62 18.50
C SER A 186 -17.75 0.83 17.07
N TYR A 187 -16.84 -0.03 16.59
CA TYR A 187 -16.28 0.10 15.25
C TYR A 187 -15.88 -1.25 14.65
N ALA A 188 -15.76 -1.28 13.34
CA ALA A 188 -15.15 -2.36 12.59
C ALA A 188 -14.15 -1.80 11.57
N ILE A 189 -13.05 -2.50 11.36
CA ILE A 189 -12.04 -2.21 10.35
C ILE A 189 -12.05 -3.36 9.37
N PHE A 190 -12.15 -3.05 8.09
CA PHE A 190 -12.09 -4.03 7.01
C PHE A 190 -10.91 -3.72 6.12
N SER A 191 -10.17 -4.75 5.73
CA SER A 191 -9.11 -4.68 4.72
C SER A 191 -9.48 -5.59 3.55
N TYR A 192 -9.36 -5.03 2.36
CA TYR A 192 -9.82 -5.64 1.12
C TYR A 192 -9.08 -5.06 -0.09
N LEU A 193 -9.20 -5.76 -1.21
CA LEU A 193 -8.60 -5.47 -2.50
C LEU A 193 -9.71 -5.13 -3.51
N ILE A 194 -9.58 -4.03 -4.25
CA ILE A 194 -10.52 -3.68 -5.33
C ILE A 194 -9.76 -3.43 -6.64
N PRO A 195 -10.36 -3.67 -7.82
CA PRO A 195 -9.72 -3.36 -9.09
C PRO A 195 -9.41 -1.88 -9.27
N TYR A 196 -8.43 -1.59 -10.12
CA TYR A 196 -8.16 -0.22 -10.56
C TYR A 196 -9.39 0.43 -11.21
N GLY A 197 -9.57 1.73 -10.97
CA GLY A 197 -10.65 2.51 -11.57
C GLY A 197 -12.00 2.39 -10.85
N ILE A 198 -12.13 1.49 -9.86
CA ILE A 198 -13.30 1.46 -8.98
C ILE A 198 -13.12 2.51 -7.88
N ASP A 199 -14.15 3.34 -7.68
CA ASP A 199 -14.17 4.28 -6.55
C ASP A 199 -14.49 3.53 -5.24
N PRO A 200 -13.55 3.47 -4.29
CA PRO A 200 -13.78 2.83 -3.00
C PRO A 200 -14.87 3.53 -2.19
N SER A 201 -15.09 4.83 -2.39
CA SER A 201 -16.09 5.62 -1.64
C SER A 201 -17.49 5.16 -1.99
N SER A 202 -17.80 5.09 -3.29
CA SER A 202 -19.08 4.58 -3.81
C SER A 202 -19.39 3.16 -3.33
N LEU A 203 -18.39 2.27 -3.28
CA LEU A 203 -18.57 0.91 -2.74
C LEU A 203 -18.97 0.94 -1.26
N VAL A 204 -18.25 1.71 -0.45
CA VAL A 204 -18.49 1.80 1.00
C VAL A 204 -19.84 2.48 1.29
N GLU A 205 -20.20 3.51 0.53
CA GLU A 205 -21.49 4.19 0.66
C GLU A 205 -22.66 3.24 0.37
N GLY A 206 -22.53 2.36 -0.64
CA GLY A 206 -23.52 1.31 -0.92
C GLY A 206 -23.71 0.34 0.23
N VAL A 207 -22.61 -0.18 0.81
CA VAL A 207 -22.65 -1.05 2.00
C VAL A 207 -23.36 -0.38 3.17
N VAL A 208 -23.02 0.89 3.43
CA VAL A 208 -23.60 1.66 4.54
C VAL A 208 -25.08 1.94 4.33
N ALA A 209 -25.51 2.18 3.09
CA ALA A 209 -26.91 2.37 2.76
C ALA A 209 -27.74 1.13 3.14
N VAL A 210 -27.30 -0.08 2.75
CA VAL A 210 -28.02 -1.32 3.09
C VAL A 210 -28.02 -1.58 4.60
N CYS A 211 -26.85 -1.45 5.25
CA CYS A 211 -26.75 -1.61 6.71
C CYS A 211 -27.70 -0.68 7.46
N ASN A 212 -27.85 0.57 6.97
CA ASN A 212 -28.69 1.56 7.62
C ASN A 212 -30.18 1.43 7.24
N GLU A 213 -30.51 0.89 6.08
CA GLU A 213 -31.89 0.53 5.73
C GLU A 213 -32.43 -0.60 6.63
N VAL A 214 -31.59 -1.59 6.93
CA VAL A 214 -31.98 -2.75 7.74
C VAL A 214 -31.93 -2.47 9.25
N GLY A 215 -30.86 -1.83 9.74
CA GLY A 215 -30.60 -1.70 11.17
C GLY A 215 -30.19 -0.31 11.67
N ASP A 216 -30.06 0.67 10.78
CA ASP A 216 -29.72 2.08 11.07
C ASP A 216 -28.55 2.30 12.07
N PHE A 217 -27.48 1.51 11.97
CA PHE A 217 -26.45 1.42 13.02
C PHE A 217 -25.08 2.00 12.66
N ILE A 218 -24.78 2.30 11.39
CA ILE A 218 -23.50 2.88 10.97
C ILE A 218 -23.61 4.40 10.83
N ASP A 219 -22.61 5.13 11.31
CA ASP A 219 -22.50 6.58 11.17
C ASP A 219 -21.77 6.95 9.87
N PRO A 220 -22.46 7.51 8.86
CA PRO A 220 -21.83 7.85 7.58
C PRO A 220 -20.78 8.97 7.70
N GLN A 221 -20.84 9.80 8.75
CA GLN A 221 -19.92 10.93 8.92
C GLN A 221 -18.54 10.50 9.43
N LEU A 222 -18.44 9.27 9.94
CA LEU A 222 -17.26 8.76 10.64
C LEU A 222 -16.61 7.60 9.89
N LEU A 223 -17.00 7.41 8.63
CA LEU A 223 -16.37 6.51 7.69
C LEU A 223 -14.98 7.03 7.32
N HIS A 224 -14.00 6.13 7.30
CA HIS A 224 -12.66 6.48 6.86
C HIS A 224 -12.03 5.36 6.04
N THR A 225 -11.83 5.61 4.75
CA THR A 225 -11.21 4.68 3.80
C THR A 225 -9.82 5.18 3.41
N THR A 226 -8.82 4.30 3.40
CA THR A 226 -7.44 4.67 3.03
C THR A 226 -6.71 3.54 2.32
N ASN A 227 -5.82 3.89 1.39
CA ASN A 227 -4.82 3.00 0.78
C ASN A 227 -3.38 3.33 1.20
N VAL A 228 -3.22 4.19 2.22
CA VAL A 228 -1.92 4.76 2.62
C VAL A 228 -1.30 4.00 3.78
N LYS A 229 -2.08 3.64 4.80
CA LYS A 229 -1.59 2.87 5.94
C LYS A 229 -2.69 1.95 6.47
N PRO A 230 -2.34 0.85 7.13
CA PRO A 230 -3.34 -0.01 7.73
C PRO A 230 -3.93 0.68 8.96
N LEU A 231 -5.26 0.63 9.10
CA LEU A 231 -5.92 1.15 10.27
C LEU A 231 -5.71 0.18 11.43
N LYS A 232 -5.22 0.70 12.56
CA LYS A 232 -4.94 -0.10 13.75
C LYS A 232 -5.88 0.27 14.86
N SER A 233 -6.36 -0.73 15.61
CA SER A 233 -7.27 -0.56 16.75
C SER A 233 -6.82 0.54 17.73
N LYS A 234 -5.52 0.62 18.04
CA LYS A 234 -4.97 1.66 18.94
C LYS A 234 -5.07 3.08 18.38
N GLU A 235 -4.92 3.25 17.08
CA GLU A 235 -5.00 4.56 16.42
C GLU A 235 -6.45 4.99 16.25
N VAL A 236 -7.31 4.05 15.87
CA VAL A 236 -8.76 4.25 15.79
C VAL A 236 -9.31 4.64 17.15
N ALA A 237 -8.98 3.92 18.23
CA ALA A 237 -9.44 4.26 19.58
C ALA A 237 -9.07 5.70 19.98
N LYS A 238 -7.84 6.14 19.69
CA LYS A 238 -7.40 7.52 19.93
C LYS A 238 -8.16 8.55 19.10
N TYR A 239 -8.38 8.25 17.82
CA TYR A 239 -9.15 9.11 16.92
C TYR A 239 -10.61 9.27 17.39
N LEU A 240 -11.25 8.18 17.80
CA LEU A 240 -12.62 8.21 18.30
C LEU A 240 -12.72 9.00 19.62
N GLN A 241 -11.70 8.93 20.49
CA GLN A 241 -11.64 9.70 21.73
C GLN A 241 -11.47 11.21 21.48
N SER A 242 -10.62 11.62 20.52
CA SER A 242 -10.47 13.05 20.21
C SER A 242 -11.76 13.68 19.69
N ILE A 243 -12.59 12.91 18.98
CA ILE A 243 -13.89 13.41 18.49
C ILE A 243 -14.89 13.62 19.63
N SER A 244 -14.85 12.81 20.70
CA SER A 244 -15.72 13.01 21.86
C SER A 244 -15.32 14.25 22.68
N GLU A 245 -14.03 14.56 22.75
CA GLU A 245 -13.53 15.73 23.49
C GLU A 245 -13.90 17.05 22.81
N ASP A 246 -13.84 17.12 21.47
CA ASP A 246 -14.24 18.31 20.70
C ASP A 246 -15.75 18.60 20.76
N LYS A 247 -16.60 17.57 20.94
CA LYS A 247 -18.06 17.76 21.07
C LYS A 247 -18.49 18.16 22.50
N GLY A 248 -17.59 18.11 23.48
CA GLY A 248 -17.85 18.49 24.87
C GLY A 248 -17.61 19.96 25.21
N ILE A 249 -17.34 20.82 24.21
CA ILE A 249 -17.08 22.27 24.39
C ILE A 249 -18.32 23.15 24.05
N THR A 250 -19.45 22.53 23.72
CA THR A 250 -20.72 23.25 23.45
C THR A 250 -21.86 22.74 24.34
N GLU A 251 -21.69 22.88 25.66
CA GLU A 251 -22.82 23.01 26.60
C GLU A 251 -22.72 24.32 27.38
#